data_AF-A0A926U7C2-F1
#
_entry.id   AF-A0A926U7C2-F1
#
_cell.length_a   1.000
_cell.length_b   1.000
_cell.length_c   1.000
_cell.angle_alpha   90.00
_cell.angle_beta   90.00
_cell.angle_gamma   90.00
#
_symmetry.space_group_name_H-M   'P 1'
#
loop_
_entity.id
_entity.type
_entity.pdbx_description
1 polymer ?
#
loop_
_entity_poly.entity_id
_entity_poly.type
_entity_poly.pdbx_seq_one_letter_code
_entity_poly.pdbx_strand_id
1 'polypeptide(L)'
;MTYRKRRSTTLEKAQARLSGLQSIRLDLNLGNGLTLQNYIALIATAGDRLQAHNLALSEVDRTRIELAESEAAVSNLSSRVLSAVVAMYGKDSKEYELAGGKPPSGYKRAKQQAPAVNLNQLEDGNKPSANGAATNGTGAVSLSH
;
A
#
# COMPACT_ATOMS: atom_id res chain seq x y z
N MET A 1 -7.27 -19.12 -0.20
CA MET A 1 -8.65 -18.99 0.29
C MET A 1 -9.52 -18.77 -0.94
N THR A 2 -10.36 -19.73 -1.29
CA THR A 2 -11.32 -19.63 -2.40
C THR A 2 -12.63 -19.05 -1.87
N TYR A 3 -13.25 -18.11 -2.58
CA TYR A 3 -14.57 -17.61 -2.23
C TYR A 3 -15.60 -18.74 -2.28
N ARG A 4 -16.30 -18.93 -1.16
CA ARG A 4 -17.30 -20.00 -1.05
C ARG A 4 -18.59 -19.57 -1.74
N LYS A 5 -19.03 -20.34 -2.72
CA LYS A 5 -20.34 -20.15 -3.37
C LYS A 5 -21.46 -20.13 -2.32
N ARG A 6 -22.37 -19.17 -2.44
CA ARG A 6 -23.51 -18.99 -1.54
C ARG A 6 -24.59 -20.03 -1.85
N ARG A 7 -25.12 -20.68 -0.81
CA ARG A 7 -26.36 -21.45 -0.85
C ARG A 7 -27.43 -20.71 -0.06
N SER A 8 -28.68 -20.73 -0.54
CA SER A 8 -29.80 -20.03 0.09
C SER A 8 -30.84 -21.02 0.60
N THR A 9 -30.86 -21.23 1.91
CA THR A 9 -31.88 -22.07 2.57
C THR A 9 -33.28 -21.46 2.45
N THR A 10 -33.37 -20.14 2.28
CA THR A 10 -34.64 -19.45 2.01
C THR A 10 -35.22 -19.86 0.66
N LEU A 11 -34.38 -20.00 -0.39
CA LEU A 11 -34.83 -20.46 -1.70
C LEU A 11 -35.26 -21.91 -1.68
N GLU A 12 -34.51 -22.79 -1.00
CA GLU A 12 -34.91 -24.20 -0.84
C GLU A 12 -36.26 -24.33 -0.14
N LYS A 13 -36.47 -23.60 0.96
CA LYS A 13 -37.77 -23.54 1.65
C LYS A 13 -38.86 -22.95 0.76
N ALA A 14 -38.54 -21.94 -0.05
CA ALA A 14 -39.50 -21.31 -0.94
C ALA A 14 -39.98 -22.28 -2.04
N GLN A 15 -39.05 -23.05 -2.63
CA GLN A 15 -39.34 -24.11 -3.59
C GLN A 15 -40.17 -25.23 -2.97
N ALA A 16 -39.82 -25.70 -1.76
CA ALA A 16 -40.60 -26.72 -1.07
C ALA A 16 -42.06 -26.26 -0.82
N ARG A 17 -42.25 -24.99 -0.43
CA ARG A 17 -43.60 -24.40 -0.31
C ARG A 17 -44.31 -24.30 -1.66
N LEU A 18 -43.61 -23.90 -2.72
CA LEU A 18 -44.18 -23.83 -4.07
C LEU A 18 -44.73 -25.19 -4.51
N SER A 19 -43.96 -26.27 -4.34
CA SER A 19 -44.40 -27.63 -4.64
C SER A 19 -45.66 -28.01 -3.85
N GLY A 20 -45.70 -27.71 -2.55
CA GLY A 20 -46.88 -27.96 -1.72
C GLY A 20 -48.11 -27.17 -2.19
N LEU A 21 -47.95 -25.90 -2.55
CA LEU A 21 -49.03 -25.06 -3.06
C LEU A 21 -49.55 -25.56 -4.43
N GLN A 22 -48.67 -26.00 -5.31
CA GLN A 22 -49.03 -26.58 -6.61
C GLN A 22 -49.84 -27.88 -6.45
N SER A 23 -49.54 -28.70 -5.45
CA SER A 23 -50.32 -29.91 -5.14
C SER A 23 -51.74 -29.61 -4.64
N ILE A 24 -51.97 -28.43 -4.04
CA ILE A 24 -53.29 -28.00 -3.60
C ILE A 24 -54.09 -27.45 -4.80
N ARG A 25 -53.50 -26.49 -5.53
CA ARG A 25 -54.16 -25.85 -6.68
C ARG A 25 -53.13 -25.13 -7.57
N LEU A 26 -53.20 -25.36 -8.88
CA LEU A 26 -52.28 -24.73 -9.85
C LEU A 26 -52.53 -23.22 -10.05
N ASP A 27 -53.77 -22.76 -9.88
CA ASP A 27 -54.14 -21.35 -10.02
C ASP A 27 -54.59 -20.78 -8.67
N LEU A 28 -53.67 -20.81 -7.70
CA LEU A 28 -53.93 -20.30 -6.36
C LEU A 28 -53.75 -18.78 -6.33
N ASN A 29 -54.82 -18.07 -5.96
CA ASN A 29 -54.83 -16.64 -5.73
C ASN A 29 -55.37 -16.35 -4.33
N LEU A 30 -54.53 -15.80 -3.46
CA LEU A 30 -54.88 -15.47 -2.07
C LEU A 30 -55.30 -13.99 -1.91
N GLY A 31 -55.48 -13.27 -3.02
CA GLY A 31 -55.73 -11.83 -3.02
C GLY A 31 -54.46 -11.00 -2.78
N ASN A 32 -54.59 -9.68 -2.85
CA ASN A 32 -53.52 -8.71 -2.57
C ASN A 32 -52.20 -8.94 -3.34
N GLY A 33 -52.26 -9.52 -4.54
CA GLY A 33 -51.07 -9.83 -5.34
C GLY A 33 -50.28 -11.07 -4.87
N LEU A 34 -50.78 -11.80 -3.86
CA LEU A 34 -50.28 -13.12 -3.47
C LEU A 34 -50.87 -14.17 -4.40
N THR A 35 -50.35 -14.21 -5.62
CA THR A 35 -50.67 -15.24 -6.62
C THR A 35 -49.52 -16.23 -6.72
N LEU A 36 -49.85 -17.48 -7.06
CA LEU A 36 -48.84 -18.51 -7.28
C LEU A 36 -47.85 -18.09 -8.38
N GLN A 37 -48.34 -17.43 -9.44
CA GLN A 37 -47.48 -16.93 -10.50
C GLN A 37 -46.48 -15.87 -10.04
N ASN A 38 -46.91 -14.92 -9.20
CA ASN A 38 -46.00 -13.92 -8.65
C ASN A 38 -44.94 -14.58 -7.76
N TYR A 39 -45.33 -15.58 -6.98
CA TYR A 39 -44.40 -16.36 -6.15
C TYR A 39 -43.37 -17.14 -6.98
N ILE A 40 -43.80 -17.79 -8.07
CA ILE A 40 -42.90 -18.47 -9.02
C ILE A 40 -41.90 -17.49 -9.63
N ALA A 41 -42.37 -16.34 -10.11
CA ALA A 41 -41.53 -15.31 -10.71
C ALA A 41 -40.48 -14.76 -9.73
N LEU A 42 -40.86 -14.56 -8.46
CA LEU A 42 -39.94 -14.13 -7.41
C LEU A 42 -38.88 -15.20 -7.09
N ILE A 43 -39.26 -16.47 -7.00
CA ILE A 43 -38.33 -17.58 -6.78
C ILE A 43 -37.33 -17.67 -7.93
N ALA A 44 -37.79 -17.59 -9.18
CA ALA A 44 -36.94 -17.61 -10.37
C ALA A 44 -35.94 -16.44 -10.36
N THR A 45 -36.44 -15.22 -10.19
CA THR A 45 -35.60 -14.00 -10.12
C THR A 45 -34.55 -14.10 -9.02
N ALA A 46 -34.92 -14.62 -7.84
CA ALA A 46 -33.98 -14.80 -6.74
C ALA A 46 -32.96 -15.91 -7.02
N GLY A 47 -33.34 -16.97 -7.74
CA GLY A 47 -32.44 -18.01 -8.25
C GLY A 47 -31.39 -17.45 -9.21
N ASP A 48 -31.83 -16.67 -10.22
CA ASP A 48 -30.93 -16.03 -11.18
C ASP A 48 -29.92 -15.10 -10.49
N ARG A 49 -30.39 -14.30 -9.53
CA ARG A 49 -29.51 -13.41 -8.74
C ARG A 49 -28.49 -14.20 -7.92
N LEU A 50 -28.88 -15.34 -7.33
CA LEU A 50 -27.97 -16.20 -6.58
C LEU A 50 -26.90 -16.80 -7.51
N GLN A 51 -27.29 -17.23 -8.70
CA GLN A 51 -26.38 -17.76 -9.70
C GLN A 51 -25.40 -16.68 -10.18
N ALA A 52 -25.89 -15.51 -10.56
CA ALA A 52 -25.06 -14.37 -10.98
C ALA A 52 -24.04 -13.98 -9.89
N HIS A 53 -24.47 -13.92 -8.63
CA HIS A 53 -23.58 -13.68 -7.51
C HIS A 53 -22.49 -14.74 -7.37
N ASN A 54 -22.83 -16.03 -7.49
CA ASN A 54 -21.85 -17.11 -7.40
C ASN A 54 -20.88 -17.14 -8.59
N LEU A 55 -21.32 -16.72 -9.76
CA LEU A 55 -20.47 -16.55 -10.93
C LEU A 55 -19.45 -15.42 -10.69
N ALA A 56 -19.92 -14.27 -10.23
CA ALA A 56 -19.05 -13.14 -9.89
C ALA A 56 -18.00 -13.52 -8.83
N LEU A 57 -18.38 -14.27 -7.79
CA LEU A 57 -17.41 -14.78 -6.81
C LEU A 57 -16.33 -15.69 -7.44
N SER A 58 -16.73 -16.52 -8.42
CA SER A 58 -15.79 -17.41 -9.11
C SER A 58 -14.83 -16.61 -10.00
N GLU A 59 -15.29 -15.52 -10.60
CA GLU A 59 -14.47 -14.60 -11.38
C GLU A 59 -13.48 -13.81 -10.51
N VAL A 60 -13.92 -13.36 -9.33
CA VAL A 60 -13.02 -12.74 -8.34
C VAL A 60 -11.94 -13.71 -7.89
N ASP A 61 -12.28 -14.98 -7.63
CA ASP A 61 -11.28 -16.00 -7.32
C ASP A 61 -10.26 -16.17 -8.44
N ARG A 62 -10.73 -16.23 -9.69
CA ARG A 62 -9.87 -16.39 -10.86
C ARG A 62 -8.90 -15.22 -11.00
N THR A 63 -9.42 -14.00 -11.02
CA THR A 63 -8.60 -12.78 -11.16
C THR A 63 -7.58 -12.65 -10.03
N ARG A 64 -7.94 -13.08 -8.82
CA ARG A 64 -7.02 -13.12 -7.67
C ARG A 64 -5.86 -14.09 -7.88
N ILE A 65 -6.11 -15.27 -8.46
CA ILE A 65 -5.07 -16.25 -8.77
C ILE A 65 -4.15 -15.69 -9.86
N GLU A 66 -4.71 -15.18 -10.96
CA GLU A 66 -3.96 -14.61 -12.07
C GLU A 66 -3.05 -13.44 -11.60
N LEU A 67 -3.57 -12.57 -10.73
CA LEU A 67 -2.78 -11.50 -10.13
C LEU A 67 -1.62 -12.05 -9.30
N ALA A 68 -1.88 -13.01 -8.40
CA ALA A 68 -0.85 -13.60 -7.55
C ALA A 68 0.27 -14.29 -8.37
N GLU A 69 -0.09 -14.94 -9.47
CA GLU A 69 0.88 -15.53 -10.41
C GLU A 69 1.74 -14.45 -11.08
N SER A 70 1.11 -13.35 -11.52
CA SER A 70 1.84 -12.22 -12.12
C SER A 70 2.78 -11.55 -11.11
N GLU A 71 2.36 -11.37 -9.87
CA GLU A 71 3.18 -10.81 -8.79
C GLU A 71 4.39 -11.72 -8.48
N ALA A 72 4.17 -13.04 -8.44
CA ALA A 72 5.23 -14.01 -8.24
C ALA A 72 6.26 -13.96 -9.39
N ALA A 73 5.80 -13.85 -10.64
CA ALA A 73 6.66 -13.73 -11.81
C ALA A 73 7.51 -12.45 -11.76
N VAL A 74 6.89 -11.31 -11.43
CA VAL A 74 7.59 -10.03 -11.28
C VAL A 74 8.62 -10.09 -10.14
N SER A 75 8.27 -10.69 -9.01
CA SER A 75 9.20 -10.85 -7.88
C SER A 75 10.41 -11.73 -8.25
N ASN A 76 10.18 -12.83 -8.98
CA ASN A 76 11.26 -13.70 -9.45
C ASN A 76 12.19 -12.96 -10.41
N LEU A 77 11.61 -12.27 -11.41
CA LEU A 77 12.36 -11.49 -12.37
C LEU A 77 13.17 -10.38 -11.69
N SER A 78 12.56 -9.66 -10.74
CA SER A 78 13.24 -8.61 -9.98
C SER A 78 14.45 -9.15 -9.21
N SER A 79 14.32 -10.34 -8.61
CA SER A 79 15.43 -11.01 -7.91
C SER A 79 16.56 -11.39 -8.87
N ARG A 80 16.22 -11.86 -10.09
CA ARG A 80 17.19 -12.19 -11.14
C ARG A 80 17.90 -10.95 -11.66
N VAL A 81 17.17 -9.85 -11.86
CA VAL A 81 17.74 -8.56 -12.29
C VAL A 81 18.74 -8.06 -11.25
N LEU A 82 18.37 -8.04 -9.96
CA LEU A 82 19.29 -7.65 -8.90
C LEU A 82 20.53 -8.55 -8.84
N SER A 83 20.35 -9.87 -9.00
CA SER A 83 21.47 -10.82 -9.05
C SER A 83 22.40 -10.57 -10.25
N ALA A 84 21.84 -10.23 -11.41
CA ALA A 84 22.61 -9.88 -12.61
C ALA A 84 23.38 -8.57 -12.41
N VAL A 85 22.78 -7.56 -11.77
CA VAL A 85 23.47 -6.31 -11.42
C VAL A 85 24.63 -6.58 -10.47
N VAL A 86 24.45 -7.45 -9.47
CA VAL A 86 25.54 -7.88 -8.58
C VAL A 86 26.64 -8.61 -9.37
N ALA A 87 26.28 -9.48 -10.32
CA ALA A 87 27.26 -10.20 -11.13
C ALA A 87 28.07 -9.26 -12.05
N MET A 88 27.48 -8.18 -12.56
CA MET A 88 28.14 -7.24 -13.47
C MET A 88 28.95 -6.17 -12.74
N TYR A 89 28.39 -5.58 -11.69
CA TYR A 89 28.96 -4.40 -11.03
C TYR A 89 29.53 -4.72 -9.65
N GLY A 90 29.13 -5.83 -9.04
CA GLY A 90 29.46 -6.16 -7.65
C GLY A 90 28.38 -5.70 -6.66
N LYS A 91 28.38 -6.32 -5.47
CA LYS A 91 27.36 -6.09 -4.44
C LYS A 91 27.54 -4.77 -3.68
N ASP A 92 28.72 -4.18 -3.75
CA ASP A 92 29.08 -2.93 -3.05
C ASP A 92 28.99 -1.69 -3.97
N SER A 93 28.51 -1.88 -5.20
CA SER A 93 28.53 -0.84 -6.23
C SER A 93 27.31 0.06 -6.17
N LYS A 94 27.48 1.32 -6.63
CA LYS A 94 26.40 2.32 -6.63
C LYS A 94 25.22 1.87 -7.48
N GLU A 95 25.50 1.17 -8.58
CA GLU A 95 24.54 0.60 -9.52
C GLU A 95 23.61 -0.41 -8.83
N TYR A 96 24.14 -1.23 -7.91
CA TYR A 96 23.33 -2.16 -7.13
C TYR A 96 22.40 -1.43 -6.16
N GLU A 97 22.89 -0.38 -5.50
CA GLU A 97 22.05 0.46 -4.62
C GLU A 97 20.98 1.22 -5.41
N LEU A 98 21.33 1.76 -6.58
CA LEU A 98 20.40 2.44 -7.50
C LEU A 98 19.35 1.48 -8.07
N ALA A 99 19.70 0.20 -8.27
CA ALA A 99 18.77 -0.85 -8.68
C ALA A 99 17.84 -1.31 -7.53
N GLY A 100 17.96 -0.74 -6.32
CA GLY A 100 17.14 -1.06 -5.15
C GLY A 100 17.74 -2.14 -4.24
N GLY A 101 18.96 -2.60 -4.51
CA GLY A 101 19.72 -3.46 -3.63
C GLY A 101 20.16 -2.75 -2.35
N LYS A 102 20.30 -3.49 -1.25
CA LYS A 102 20.90 -2.97 0.00
C LYS A 102 22.34 -3.49 0.12
N PRO A 103 23.37 -2.62 0.03
CA PRO A 103 24.75 -3.03 0.25
C PRO A 103 24.98 -3.42 1.73
N PRO A 104 25.97 -4.28 2.03
CA PRO A 104 26.31 -4.66 3.40
C PRO A 104 26.75 -3.42 4.21
N SER A 105 26.29 -3.33 5.47
CA SER A 105 26.36 -2.14 6.33
C SER A 105 27.77 -1.64 6.69
N GLY A 106 28.83 -2.31 6.23
CA GLY A 106 30.23 -1.91 6.44
C GLY A 106 30.64 -0.67 5.65
N TYR A 107 29.93 -0.32 4.57
CA TYR A 107 30.19 0.89 3.81
C TYR A 107 29.38 2.08 4.36
N LYS A 108 29.91 2.67 5.44
CA LYS A 108 29.61 4.08 5.73
C LYS A 108 30.10 4.88 4.54
N ARG A 109 29.18 5.39 3.72
CA ARG A 109 29.49 6.46 2.75
C ARG A 109 30.25 7.52 3.53
N ALA A 110 31.55 7.69 3.25
CA ALA A 110 32.24 8.89 3.63
C ALA A 110 31.41 10.02 3.01
N LYS A 111 30.67 10.73 3.86
CA LYS A 111 29.86 11.88 3.49
C LYS A 111 30.84 12.76 2.74
N GLN A 112 30.67 12.91 1.42
CA GLN A 112 31.40 13.92 0.69
C GLN A 112 30.92 15.23 1.27
N GLN A 113 31.66 15.72 2.25
CA GLN A 113 31.53 17.07 2.78
C GLN A 113 31.93 17.94 1.59
N ALA A 114 30.93 18.50 0.91
CA ALA A 114 31.18 19.60 0.00
C ALA A 114 31.98 20.65 0.79
N PRO A 115 33.11 21.18 0.28
CA PRO A 115 33.78 22.26 0.96
C PRO A 115 32.79 23.43 0.98
N ALA A 116 32.32 23.79 2.17
CA ALA A 116 31.54 24.99 2.35
C ALA A 116 32.47 26.16 2.02
N VAL A 117 32.34 26.69 0.81
CA VAL A 117 32.92 27.99 0.44
C VAL A 117 32.22 29.00 1.34
N ASN A 118 32.94 29.53 2.32
CA ASN A 118 32.39 30.50 3.28
C ASN A 118 32.26 31.85 2.57
N LEU A 119 31.11 32.09 1.93
CA LEU A 119 30.67 33.42 1.50
C LEU A 119 30.12 34.15 2.72
N ASN A 120 30.97 34.76 3.54
CA ASN A 120 30.61 35.80 4.51
C ASN A 120 31.87 36.54 5.00
N GLN A 121 32.54 37.24 4.10
CA GLN A 121 33.45 38.34 4.46
C GLN A 121 33.25 39.51 3.49
N LEU A 122 32.07 40.12 3.56
CA LEU A 122 31.83 41.45 2.99
C LEU A 122 30.86 42.19 3.92
N GLU A 123 31.41 43.24 4.56
CA GLU A 123 30.74 44.44 5.12
C GLU A 123 30.06 44.26 6.50
N ASP A 124 30.29 45.09 7.53
CA ASP A 124 30.39 46.56 7.58
C ASP A 124 30.98 46.99 8.96
N GLY A 125 32.08 47.79 9.05
CA GLY A 125 32.07 49.21 9.49
C GLY A 125 32.11 49.39 11.03
N ASN A 126 32.87 50.26 11.72
CA ASN A 126 33.70 51.42 11.42
C ASN A 126 34.59 51.76 12.68
N LYS A 127 35.65 52.55 12.47
CA LYS A 127 36.79 52.95 13.34
C LYS A 127 36.43 53.77 14.62
N PRO A 128 37.40 54.06 15.52
CA PRO A 128 38.24 55.26 15.33
C PRO A 128 39.74 55.09 15.67
N SER A 129 40.59 55.84 14.99
CA SER A 129 41.95 56.18 15.42
C SER A 129 42.09 57.71 15.45
N ALA A 130 42.79 58.19 16.50
CA ALA A 130 43.32 59.53 16.77
C ALA A 130 42.42 60.52 17.56
N ASN A 131 42.66 60.66 18.87
CA ASN A 131 43.49 61.76 19.43
C ASN A 131 43.42 61.83 20.97
N GLY A 132 44.58 62.00 21.61
CA GLY A 132 44.70 62.79 22.85
C GLY A 132 44.78 62.07 24.20
N ALA A 133 46.02 61.99 24.71
CA ALA A 133 46.44 62.37 26.07
C ALA A 133 46.00 61.58 27.33
N ALA A 134 46.97 61.54 28.26
CA ALA A 134 46.86 61.39 29.72
C ALA A 134 46.64 59.95 30.25
N THR A 135 47.70 59.26 30.66
CA THR A 135 48.40 59.28 31.97
C THR A 135 47.78 58.35 33.02
N ASN A 136 48.68 57.53 33.60
CA ASN A 136 48.61 56.87 34.90
C ASN A 136 47.47 55.85 35.09
N GLY A 137 47.71 54.62 35.55
CA GLY A 137 48.81 54.11 36.37
C GLY A 137 48.18 53.15 37.38
N THR A 138 48.97 52.16 37.85
CA THR A 138 48.68 51.34 39.04
C THR A 138 47.60 50.26 38.81
N GLY A 139 47.73 48.97 39.09
CA GLY A 139 48.68 48.17 39.85
C GLY A 139 47.92 46.91 40.36
N ALA A 140 48.66 45.83 40.66
CA ALA A 140 48.25 44.56 41.32
C ALA A 140 47.39 43.59 40.46
N VAL A 141 47.75 42.35 40.13
CA VAL A 141 48.52 41.24 40.76
C VAL A 141 47.94 40.73 42.08
N SER A 142 47.32 39.54 42.06
CA SER A 142 47.50 38.43 43.04
C SER A 142 46.65 37.24 42.53
N LEU A 143 47.18 36.10 42.09
CA LEU A 143 48.01 35.06 42.73
C LEU A 143 47.29 34.27 43.83
N SER A 144 46.99 33.00 43.53
CA SER A 144 46.44 31.97 44.40
C SER A 144 47.55 31.21 45.12
N HIS A 145 47.47 31.09 46.44
CA HIS A 145 47.70 29.90 47.28
C HIS A 145 47.27 30.20 48.72
#